data_AF-A0A7W0FYJ3-F1
#
_entry.id   AF-A0A7W0FYJ3-F1
#
_cell.length_a   1.000
_cell.length_b   1.000
_cell.length_c   1.000
_cell.angle_alpha   90.00
_cell.angle_beta   90.00
_cell.angle_gamma   90.00
#
_symmetry.space_group_name_H-M   'P 1'
#
loop_
_entity.id
_entity.type
_entity.pdbx_description
1 polymer ?
#
loop_
_entity_poly.entity_id
_entity_poly.type
_entity_poly.pdbx_seq_one_letter_code
_entity_poly.pdbx_strand_id
1 'polypeptide(L)' 'VLGRGYALASNARGAILRKANSVGVGEQLRVRLAAGALLCRVEEVEGVEEQ' A
#
# COMPACT_ATOMS: atom_id res chain seq x y z
N VAL A 1 -13.35 4.88 11.85
CA VAL A 1 -12.18 5.64 11.32
C VAL A 1 -10.91 4.88 11.70
N LEU A 2 -9.86 4.81 10.87
CA LEU A 2 -8.62 4.11 11.22
C LEU A 2 -7.94 4.82 12.42
N GLY A 3 -8.36 4.47 13.63
CA GLY A 3 -7.68 4.80 14.87
C GLY A 3 -6.79 3.63 15.29
N ARG A 4 -5.76 3.92 16.10
CA ARG A 4 -4.74 2.97 16.62
C ARG A 4 -3.62 2.60 15.63
N GLY A 5 -3.13 3.56 14.85
CA GLY A 5 -1.87 3.38 14.10
C GLY A 5 -1.95 2.51 12.83
N TYR A 6 -3.15 2.16 12.37
CA TYR A 6 -3.32 1.41 11.13
C TYR A 6 -3.34 2.32 9.90
N ALA A 7 -2.81 1.79 8.80
CA ALA A 7 -2.80 2.42 7.50
C ALA A 7 -3.45 1.50 6.46
N LEU A 8 -4.14 2.09 5.48
CA LEU A 8 -4.76 1.34 4.37
C LEU A 8 -4.05 1.70 3.07
N ALA A 9 -3.38 0.72 2.47
CA ALA A 9 -2.72 0.88 1.18
C ALA A 9 -3.67 0.52 0.03
N SER A 10 -3.63 1.33 -1.03
CA SER A 10 -4.40 1.12 -2.27
C SER A 10 -3.54 1.44 -3.49
N ASN A 11 -3.72 0.70 -4.58
CA ASN A 11 -3.02 1.00 -5.84
C ASN A 11 -3.59 2.25 -6.54
N ALA A 12 -2.99 2.64 -7.66
CA ALA A 12 -3.43 3.76 -8.48
C ALA A 12 -4.90 3.67 -8.95
N ARG A 13 -5.48 2.46 -9.00
CA ARG A 13 -6.88 2.21 -9.36
C ARG A 13 -7.83 2.28 -8.16
N GLY A 14 -7.31 2.55 -6.96
CA GLY A 14 -8.06 2.60 -5.71
C GLY A 14 -8.40 1.24 -5.10
N ALA A 15 -7.86 0.13 -5.66
CA ALA A 15 -8.06 -1.20 -5.10
C ALA A 15 -7.17 -1.39 -3.87
N ILE A 16 -7.74 -1.95 -2.80
CA ILE A 16 -7.02 -2.19 -1.54
C ILE A 16 -6.03 -3.33 -1.70
N LEU A 17 -4.79 -3.09 -1.27
CA LEU A 17 -3.73 -4.09 -1.32
C LEU A 17 -3.92 -5.11 -0.19
N ARG A 18 -3.91 -6.40 -0.54
CA ARG A 18 -3.98 -7.51 0.43
C ARG A 18 -2.68 -8.31 0.52
N LYS A 19 -1.83 -8.23 -0.51
CA LYS A 19 -0.53 -8.89 -0.61
C LYS A 19 0.48 -7.90 -1.18
N ALA A 20 1.75 -8.03 -0.78
CA ALA A 20 2.83 -7.16 -1.26
C ALA A 20 3.07 -7.32 -2.77
N ASN A 21 2.99 -8.54 -3.30
CA ASN A 21 3.14 -8.85 -4.72
C ASN A 21 1.98 -8.40 -5.63
N SER A 22 0.97 -7.71 -5.07
CA SER A 22 -0.13 -7.13 -5.86
C SER A 22 0.25 -5.79 -6.50
N VAL A 23 1.44 -5.28 -6.21
CA VAL A 23 2.04 -4.06 -6.80
C VAL A 23 3.50 -4.33 -7.11
N GLY A 24 4.03 -3.62 -8.12
CA GLY A 24 5.42 -3.72 -8.54
C GLY A 24 6.28 -2.52 -8.10
N VAL A 25 7.60 -2.71 -8.13
CA VAL A 25 8.55 -1.59 -7.99
C VAL A 25 8.29 -0.54 -9.07
N GLY A 26 8.35 0.73 -8.68
CA GLY A 26 8.05 1.89 -9.51
C GLY A 26 6.57 2.25 -9.58
N GLU A 27 5.65 1.38 -9.12
CA GLU A 27 4.22 1.69 -9.10
C GLU A 27 3.86 2.69 -8.01
N GLN A 28 2.76 3.42 -8.25
CA GLN A 28 2.22 4.39 -7.30
C GLN A 28 1.15 3.76 -6.42
N LEU A 29 1.22 4.07 -5.12
CA LEU A 29 0.23 3.67 -4.13
C LEU A 29 -0.22 4.85 -3.27
N ARG A 30 -1.43 4.75 -2.75
CA ARG A 30 -2.00 5.69 -1.79
C ARG A 30 -2.16 5.02 -0.44
N VAL A 31 -1.58 5.61 0.59
CA VAL A 31 -1.71 5.17 1.99
C VAL A 31 -2.65 6.11 2.71
N ARG A 32 -3.80 5.60 3.18
CA ARG A 32 -4.72 6.36 4.04
C ARG A 32 -4.39 6.10 5.50
N LEU A 33 -4.25 7.18 6.28
CA LEU A 33 -3.95 7.16 7.71
C LEU A 33 -5.17 7.64 8.50
N ALA A 34 -5.03 7.77 9.83
CA ALA A 34 -6.05 8.32 10.70
C ALA A 34 -6.51 9.72 10.26
N ALA A 35 -5.57 10.55 9.80
CA ALA A 35 -5.83 11.84 9.19
C ALA A 35 -4.95 11.98 7.93
N GLY A 36 -5.58 12.34 6.81
CA GLY A 36 -4.89 12.53 5.55
C GLY A 36 -4.49 11.25 4.82
N ALA A 37 -3.68 11.42 3.78
CA ALA A 37 -3.17 10.33 2.96
C ALA A 37 -1.81 10.70 2.36
N LEU A 38 -1.00 9.69 2.11
CA LEU A 38 0.28 9.81 1.42
C LEU A 38 0.17 9.22 0.02
N LEU A 39 0.88 9.84 -0.92
CA LEU A 39 1.12 9.28 -2.25
C LEU A 39 2.56 8.80 -2.28
N CYS A 40 2.74 7.51 -2.52
CA CYS A 40 4.04 6.85 -2.44
C CYS A 40 4.35 6.14 -3.74
N ARG A 41 5.64 5.93 -3.99
CA ARG A 41 6.15 5.02 -5.02
C ARG A 41 6.73 3.80 -4.33
N VAL A 42 6.50 2.62 -4.90
CA VAL A 42 7.14 1.39 -4.43
C VAL A 42 8.59 1.42 -4.87
N GLU A 43 9.52 1.45 -3.92
CA GLU A 43 10.95 1.33 -4.23
C GLU A 43 11.43 -0.11 -4.14
N GLU A 44 10.81 -0.92 -3.26
CA GLU A 44 11.15 -2.34 -3.06
C GLU A 44 9.89 -3.12 -2.63
N VAL A 45 9.85 -4.43 -2.93
CA VAL A 45 8.82 -5.36 -2.47
C VAL A 45 9.50 -6.51 -1.73
N GLU A 46 9.37 -6.54 -0.41
CA GLU A 46 9.95 -7.58 0.45
C GLU A 46 8.92 -8.65 0.84
N GLY A 47 9.41 -9.85 1.18
CA GLY A 47 8.56 -10.92 1.74
C GLY A 47 7.64 -11.61 0.73
N VAL A 48 8.05 -11.68 -0.54
CA VAL A 48 7.36 -12.51 -1.54
C VAL A 48 7.73 -13.97 -1.28
N GLU A 49 7.08 -14.61 -0.31
CA GLU A 49 7.18 -16.05 -0.16
C GLU A 49 6.46 -16.71 -1.34
N GLU A 50 7.23 -17.39 -2.19
CA GLU A 50 6.70 -18.26 -3.25
C GLU A 50 6.12 -19.51 -2.57
N GLN A 51 4.80 -19.66 -2.64
CA GLN A 51 4.14 -20.96 -2.43
C GLN A 51 3.97 -21.65 -3.77
#